data_AF-A0A813RYS9-F1
#
_entry.id   AF-A0A813RYS9-F1
#
_cell.length_a   1.000
_cell.length_b   1.000
_cell.length_c   1.000
_cell.angle_alpha   90.00
_cell.angle_beta   90.00
_cell.angle_gamma   90.00
#
_symmetry.space_group_name_H-M   'P 1'
#
loop_
_entity.id
_entity.type
_entity.pdbx_description
1 polymer ?
#
loop_
_entity_poly.entity_id
_entity_poly.type
_entity_poly.pdbx_seq_one_letter_code
_entity_poly.pdbx_strand_id
1 'polypeptide(L)'
;MLCLLTVTSSFAAAYEIFYDESLTPRQDSTINDKPLDLLGLLDRIAFVCDDDSVRNLLCYEHTHTTGLRMLGIMQMDMDIQLMLEVKYDYVKKLRRAQTDNQADSLVVFDQLAMARNHVLVNAEVIGGPNEKIVPSWTMNETDAACPYPLFGEGDVPDFYKIKISYANSKLDDSELLRLIRNSRPDRLDDRWLTKCRHVFMSALKSQAQDIPVQLMSDLLDAVVDIYEKIHIDVLFNMNRDLSSSTSSSTTVLKNEITKLSANSGLTNLQERGVQKAINYGAQIGLVHDVNLAKQNVTKLLKAVKSHLKQRSQSIRPNLSLINGSSMNEIKLNFNQSIDYPGYDWFVTSIFFLMHCDEVRAWRWLRTFSLLLPSGFLWCARLYNSPFISADMVQYTIHPIYAGTTHAVELIIENEMSQVFFAFRMSGLAPSHIAYQWIKQCFWNYLDWPEIVTYLTLCILYGIDYQVYYCVSIFKYLQNDIIKQHSARNLLPFLKCHQIRGFSARDYIDFMVSLEKRYRSILMPELKELVCFSTNNRNTN
;
A
#
# COMPACT_ATOMS: atom_id res chain seq x y z
N MET A 1 -4.38 10.96 23.59
CA MET A 1 -5.10 10.28 22.48
C MET A 1 -4.41 10.48 21.14
N LEU A 2 -4.11 11.71 20.68
CA LEU A 2 -3.46 11.93 19.37
C LEU A 2 -2.10 11.20 19.22
N CYS A 3 -1.24 11.22 20.24
CA CYS A 3 0.03 10.49 20.21
C CYS A 3 -0.19 8.98 20.11
N LEU A 4 -1.15 8.43 20.86
CA LEU A 4 -1.53 7.03 20.78
C LEU A 4 -1.99 6.67 19.37
N LEU A 5 -2.89 7.46 18.79
CA LEU A 5 -3.38 7.29 17.41
C LEU A 5 -2.25 7.35 16.39
N THR A 6 -1.26 8.21 16.59
CA THR A 6 -0.13 8.38 15.68
C THR A 6 0.80 7.15 15.73
N VAL A 7 1.04 6.61 16.92
CA VAL A 7 1.84 5.38 17.10
C VAL A 7 1.10 4.17 16.54
N THR A 8 -0.19 4.01 16.89
CA THR A 8 -1.00 2.85 16.46
C THR A 8 -1.41 2.89 15.00
N SER A 9 -1.13 4.01 14.34
CA SER A 9 -1.29 4.24 12.91
C SER A 9 -0.12 3.74 12.07
N SER A 10 1.00 3.34 12.69
CA SER A 10 2.16 2.78 12.01
C SER A 10 2.13 1.26 12.13
N PHE A 11 2.21 0.56 11.00
CA PHE A 11 2.20 -0.91 11.01
C PHE A 11 3.34 -1.51 11.80
N ALA A 12 4.55 -0.96 11.75
CA ALA A 12 5.67 -1.50 12.52
C ALA A 12 5.40 -1.42 14.04
N ALA A 13 4.93 -0.27 14.51
CA ALA A 13 4.58 -0.08 15.92
C ALA A 13 3.38 -0.93 16.34
N ALA A 14 2.32 -0.98 15.51
CA ALA A 14 1.18 -1.85 15.76
C ALA A 14 1.60 -3.33 15.77
N TYR A 15 2.47 -3.74 14.85
CA TYR A 15 2.98 -5.09 14.79
C TYR A 15 3.69 -5.46 16.09
N GLU A 16 4.56 -4.60 16.63
CA GLU A 16 5.19 -4.83 17.94
C GLU A 16 4.19 -4.91 19.08
N ILE A 17 3.23 -3.98 19.13
CA ILE A 17 2.24 -3.93 20.22
C ILE A 17 1.33 -5.16 20.21
N PHE A 18 0.97 -5.62 19.02
CA PHE A 18 0.07 -6.75 18.86
C PHE A 18 0.83 -8.06 18.68
N TYR A 19 2.16 -8.11 18.60
CA TYR A 19 2.92 -9.32 18.28
C TYR A 19 2.69 -10.40 19.33
N ASP A 20 2.27 -11.57 18.85
CA ASP A 20 2.23 -12.82 19.59
C ASP A 20 2.54 -13.89 18.54
N GLU A 21 3.50 -14.77 18.83
CA GLU A 21 4.31 -15.54 17.87
C GLU A 21 3.51 -16.35 16.84
N SER A 22 2.21 -16.53 17.04
CA SER A 22 1.36 -17.41 16.23
C SER A 22 0.28 -16.72 15.39
N LEU A 23 0.03 -15.40 15.51
CA LEU A 23 -1.11 -14.73 14.83
C LEU A 23 -2.42 -15.56 14.95
N THR A 24 -2.64 -16.18 16.10
CA THR A 24 -3.82 -17.03 16.35
C THR A 24 -5.02 -16.17 16.78
N PRO A 25 -6.25 -16.59 16.47
CA PRO A 25 -7.45 -15.94 16.99
C PRO A 25 -7.42 -16.00 18.52
N ARG A 26 -7.57 -14.85 19.18
CA ARG A 26 -7.65 -14.82 20.65
C ARG A 26 -8.96 -15.48 21.10
N GLN A 27 -8.88 -16.37 22.09
CA GLN A 27 -10.09 -16.84 22.79
C GLN A 27 -10.65 -15.68 23.62
N ASP A 28 -11.97 -15.50 23.63
CA ASP A 28 -12.62 -14.38 24.33
C ASP A 28 -12.16 -14.34 25.80
N SER A 29 -11.42 -13.31 26.17
CA SER A 29 -10.81 -13.19 27.50
C SER A 29 -11.86 -12.77 28.52
N THR A 30 -11.86 -13.43 29.69
CA THR A 30 -12.60 -12.96 30.86
C THR A 30 -12.10 -11.57 31.26
N ILE A 31 -13.02 -10.60 31.36
CA ILE A 31 -12.75 -9.20 31.66
C ILE A 31 -12.07 -9.11 33.05
N ASN A 32 -10.76 -8.85 33.10
CA ASN A 32 -10.10 -8.35 34.33
C ASN A 32 -10.51 -6.90 34.59
N ASP A 33 -10.40 -6.37 35.81
CA ASP A 33 -10.94 -5.03 36.16
C ASP A 33 -10.29 -3.82 35.44
N LYS A 34 -9.03 -3.89 34.95
CA LYS A 34 -8.33 -2.74 34.29
C LYS A 34 -7.60 -3.12 33.00
N PRO A 35 -7.64 -2.30 31.92
CA PRO A 35 -6.85 -2.55 30.73
C PRO A 35 -5.38 -2.25 31.04
N LEU A 36 -4.53 -3.27 30.94
CA LEU A 36 -3.08 -3.14 31.18
C LEU A 36 -2.30 -2.85 29.90
N ASP A 37 -2.92 -3.08 28.75
CA ASP A 37 -2.34 -2.95 27.41
C ASP A 37 -3.32 -2.22 26.47
N LEU A 38 -2.78 -1.74 25.34
CA LEU A 38 -3.58 -1.12 24.27
C LEU A 38 -4.67 -2.07 23.75
N LEU A 39 -4.37 -3.36 23.76
CA LEU A 39 -5.27 -4.37 23.26
C LEU A 39 -6.49 -4.54 24.17
N GLY A 40 -6.28 -4.71 25.47
CA GLY A 40 -7.36 -4.75 26.45
C GLY A 40 -8.14 -3.43 26.53
N LEU A 41 -7.53 -2.31 26.11
CA LEU A 41 -8.27 -1.07 25.88
C LEU A 41 -9.22 -1.21 24.67
N LEU A 42 -8.73 -1.65 23.50
CA LEU A 42 -9.56 -1.84 22.30
C LEU A 42 -10.70 -2.85 22.51
N ASP A 43 -10.45 -3.95 23.21
CA ASP A 43 -11.49 -4.93 23.56
C ASP A 43 -12.66 -4.26 24.31
N ARG A 44 -12.37 -3.32 25.22
CA ARG A 44 -13.38 -2.62 26.03
C ARG A 44 -14.04 -1.44 25.37
N ILE A 45 -13.33 -0.73 24.48
CA ILE A 45 -13.86 0.52 23.91
C ILE A 45 -14.37 0.32 22.47
N ALA A 46 -13.78 -0.58 21.69
CA ALA A 46 -14.07 -0.72 20.27
C ALA A 46 -14.81 -2.02 19.92
N PHE A 47 -14.51 -3.15 20.59
CA PHE A 47 -15.07 -4.45 20.22
C PHE A 47 -16.26 -4.91 21.07
N VAL A 48 -16.53 -4.25 22.21
CA VAL A 48 -17.64 -4.44 23.18
C VAL A 48 -18.61 -5.56 22.78
N CYS A 49 -18.46 -6.74 23.39
CA CYS A 49 -19.16 -7.97 22.96
C CYS A 49 -20.31 -8.39 23.89
N ASP A 50 -20.41 -7.86 25.10
CA ASP A 50 -21.28 -8.37 26.16
C ASP A 50 -21.84 -7.26 27.06
N ASP A 51 -23.04 -7.52 27.60
CA ASP A 51 -23.76 -6.58 28.49
C ASP A 51 -22.95 -6.20 29.74
N ASP A 52 -22.11 -7.11 30.23
CA ASP A 52 -21.24 -6.85 31.39
C ASP A 52 -20.08 -5.92 31.03
N SER A 53 -19.51 -6.01 29.82
CA SER A 53 -18.60 -4.97 29.30
C SER A 53 -19.27 -3.60 29.19
N VAL A 54 -20.53 -3.55 28.71
CA VAL A 54 -21.28 -2.28 28.59
C VAL A 54 -21.49 -1.65 29.96
N ARG A 55 -21.87 -2.45 30.97
CA ARG A 55 -22.09 -1.99 32.36
C ARG A 55 -20.84 -1.44 33.04
N ASN A 56 -19.66 -1.92 32.64
CA ASN A 56 -18.37 -1.46 33.17
C ASN A 56 -17.90 -0.12 32.57
N LEU A 57 -18.59 0.40 31.55
CA LEU A 57 -18.28 1.68 30.92
C LEU A 57 -19.08 2.81 31.58
N LEU A 58 -18.39 3.88 32.00
CA LEU A 58 -19.03 5.07 32.60
C LEU A 58 -20.08 5.71 31.68
N CYS A 59 -19.75 5.82 30.38
CA CYS A 59 -20.66 6.29 29.35
C CYS A 59 -20.41 5.47 28.08
N TYR A 60 -21.29 4.48 27.84
CA TYR A 60 -21.17 3.55 26.72
C TYR A 60 -21.05 4.29 25.38
N GLU A 61 -21.97 5.21 25.08
CA GLU A 61 -22.05 5.88 23.78
C GLU A 61 -20.78 6.68 23.44
N HIS A 62 -20.30 7.51 24.37
CA HIS A 62 -19.09 8.32 24.15
C HIS A 62 -17.83 7.46 24.08
N THR A 63 -17.74 6.45 24.96
CA THR A 63 -16.56 5.57 25.02
C THR A 63 -16.48 4.69 23.78
N HIS A 64 -17.61 4.14 23.35
CA HIS A 64 -17.69 3.29 22.16
C HIS A 64 -17.45 4.08 20.88
N THR A 65 -18.05 5.27 20.74
CA THR A 65 -17.77 6.18 19.61
C THR A 65 -16.29 6.52 19.51
N THR A 66 -15.65 6.76 20.65
CA THR A 66 -14.21 7.05 20.73
C THR A 66 -13.37 5.84 20.32
N GLY A 67 -13.74 4.64 20.78
CA GLY A 67 -13.09 3.39 20.39
C GLY A 67 -13.22 3.10 18.90
N LEU A 68 -14.42 3.26 18.35
CA LEU A 68 -14.67 3.14 16.92
C LEU A 68 -13.86 4.16 16.12
N ARG A 69 -13.73 5.41 16.58
CA ARG A 69 -12.91 6.43 15.90
C ARG A 69 -11.44 6.03 15.86
N MET A 70 -10.94 5.48 16.96
CA MET A 70 -9.57 4.97 17.03
C MET A 70 -9.35 3.80 16.07
N LEU A 71 -10.26 2.81 16.10
CA LEU A 71 -10.24 1.67 15.19
C LEU A 71 -10.34 2.11 13.72
N GLY A 72 -11.23 3.05 13.44
CA GLY A 72 -11.44 3.65 12.11
C GLY A 72 -10.21 4.33 11.54
N ILE A 73 -9.34 4.93 12.38
CA ILE A 73 -8.07 5.51 11.93
C ILE A 73 -7.01 4.42 11.75
N MET A 74 -6.92 3.46 12.68
CA MET A 74 -5.93 2.37 12.64
C MET A 74 -6.12 1.48 11.40
N GLN A 75 -7.36 1.15 11.07
CA GLN A 75 -7.68 0.26 9.94
C GLN A 75 -7.40 0.88 8.55
N MET A 76 -7.07 2.18 8.47
CA MET A 76 -6.70 2.82 7.20
C MET A 76 -5.30 2.38 6.71
N ASP A 77 -4.48 1.80 7.58
CA ASP A 77 -3.35 0.98 7.13
C ASP A 77 -3.87 -0.45 6.94
N MET A 78 -3.99 -0.89 5.69
CA MET A 78 -4.54 -2.19 5.36
C MET A 78 -3.78 -3.35 6.01
N ASP A 79 -2.48 -3.24 6.29
CA ASP A 79 -1.77 -4.32 6.98
C ASP A 79 -2.18 -4.40 8.47
N ILE A 80 -2.42 -3.25 9.12
CA ILE A 80 -2.98 -3.21 10.48
C ILE A 80 -4.39 -3.78 10.48
N GLN A 81 -5.20 -3.41 9.49
CA GLN A 81 -6.54 -3.93 9.32
C GLN A 81 -6.56 -5.46 9.18
N LEU A 82 -5.70 -6.02 8.31
CA LEU A 82 -5.59 -7.47 8.11
C LEU A 82 -5.15 -8.17 9.40
N MET A 83 -4.18 -7.58 10.12
CA MET A 83 -3.73 -8.10 11.41
C MET A 83 -4.86 -8.11 12.45
N LEU A 84 -5.63 -7.03 12.55
CA LEU A 84 -6.78 -6.95 13.46
C LEU A 84 -7.87 -7.97 13.08
N GLU A 85 -8.13 -8.17 11.79
CA GLU A 85 -9.13 -9.15 11.31
C GLU A 85 -8.70 -10.58 11.65
N VAL A 86 -7.43 -10.94 11.43
CA VAL A 86 -6.91 -12.28 11.74
C VAL A 86 -6.91 -12.56 13.24
N LYS A 87 -6.54 -11.58 14.07
CA LYS A 87 -6.38 -11.78 15.52
C LYS A 87 -7.68 -11.68 16.31
N TYR A 88 -8.56 -10.75 15.95
CA TYR A 88 -9.73 -10.41 16.77
C TYR A 88 -11.06 -10.68 16.08
N ASP A 89 -11.04 -10.99 14.78
CA ASP A 89 -12.26 -11.13 13.97
C ASP A 89 -13.20 -9.93 14.16
N TYR A 90 -12.61 -8.73 14.29
CA TYR A 90 -13.35 -7.55 14.75
C TYR A 90 -14.47 -7.15 13.80
N VAL A 91 -14.31 -7.41 12.50
CA VAL A 91 -15.35 -7.17 11.50
C VAL A 91 -16.59 -8.00 11.83
N LYS A 92 -16.41 -9.28 12.18
CA LYS A 92 -17.52 -10.15 12.59
C LYS A 92 -18.14 -9.71 13.92
N LYS A 93 -17.32 -9.30 14.90
CA LYS A 93 -17.80 -8.74 16.17
C LYS A 93 -18.66 -7.50 15.95
N LEU A 94 -18.20 -6.56 15.12
CA LEU A 94 -18.96 -5.35 14.78
C LEU A 94 -20.23 -5.65 13.98
N ARG A 95 -20.21 -6.61 13.05
CA ARG A 95 -21.40 -7.07 12.32
C ARG A 95 -22.46 -7.67 13.24
N ARG A 96 -22.05 -8.47 14.22
CA ARG A 96 -22.94 -9.00 15.27
C ARG A 96 -23.54 -7.87 16.10
N ALA A 97 -22.71 -6.97 16.63
CA ALA A 97 -23.19 -5.83 17.41
C ALA A 97 -24.18 -4.95 16.62
N GLN A 98 -23.98 -4.79 15.31
CA GLN A 98 -24.91 -4.06 14.44
C GLN A 98 -26.24 -4.81 14.25
N THR A 99 -26.19 -6.14 14.23
CA THR A 99 -27.37 -7.02 14.13
C THR A 99 -28.15 -7.09 15.44
N ASP A 100 -27.45 -7.10 16.57
CA ASP A 100 -28.05 -7.06 17.91
C ASP A 100 -28.79 -5.73 18.14
N ASN A 101 -28.38 -4.66 17.46
CA ASN A 101 -29.03 -3.36 17.50
C ASN A 101 -30.16 -3.22 16.45
N GLN A 102 -31.01 -4.25 16.32
CA GLN A 102 -32.17 -4.26 15.41
C GLN A 102 -33.49 -4.14 16.17
N ALA A 103 -34.42 -3.34 15.62
CA ALA A 103 -35.82 -3.28 16.00
C ALA A 103 -36.67 -3.59 14.77
N ASP A 104 -37.64 -4.50 14.87
CA ASP A 104 -38.53 -4.92 13.77
C ASP A 104 -37.79 -5.27 12.46
N SER A 105 -36.68 -6.03 12.59
CA SER A 105 -35.80 -6.45 11.48
C SER A 105 -35.05 -5.33 10.74
N LEU A 106 -35.11 -4.10 11.25
CA LEU A 106 -34.33 -2.96 10.75
C LEU A 106 -33.32 -2.54 11.82
N VAL A 107 -32.10 -2.20 11.37
CA VAL A 107 -31.07 -1.69 12.28
C VAL A 107 -31.50 -0.32 12.80
N VAL A 108 -31.45 -0.15 14.12
CA VAL A 108 -31.76 1.13 14.77
C VAL A 108 -30.79 2.19 14.28
N PHE A 109 -31.35 3.31 13.80
CA PHE A 109 -30.56 4.42 13.32
C PHE A 109 -30.14 5.32 14.48
N ASP A 110 -28.89 5.20 14.90
CA ASP A 110 -28.25 6.01 15.93
C ASP A 110 -26.80 6.38 15.54
N GLN A 111 -26.16 7.24 16.32
CA GLN A 111 -24.79 7.70 16.09
C GLN A 111 -23.76 6.56 16.14
N LEU A 112 -24.01 5.51 16.93
CA LEU A 112 -23.14 4.33 17.04
C LEU A 112 -23.27 3.42 15.82
N ALA A 113 -24.48 3.24 15.30
CA ALA A 113 -24.79 2.46 14.12
C ALA A 113 -24.17 3.11 12.88
N MET A 114 -24.16 4.45 12.79
CA MET A 114 -23.44 5.19 11.76
C MET A 114 -21.93 5.00 11.87
N ALA A 115 -21.35 5.20 13.06
CA ALA A 115 -19.92 5.03 13.28
C ALA A 115 -19.45 3.59 13.01
N ARG A 116 -20.20 2.58 13.46
CA ARG A 116 -19.95 1.16 13.17
C ARG A 116 -20.04 0.86 11.68
N ASN A 117 -21.09 1.34 11.01
CA ASN A 117 -21.26 1.17 9.58
C ASN A 117 -20.12 1.82 8.79
N HIS A 118 -19.64 3.00 9.19
CA HIS A 118 -18.46 3.63 8.61
C HIS A 118 -17.20 2.77 8.75
N VAL A 119 -16.97 2.19 9.94
CA VAL A 119 -15.83 1.29 10.16
C VAL A 119 -15.96 0.02 9.30
N LEU A 120 -17.15 -0.60 9.27
CA LEU A 120 -17.44 -1.82 8.51
C LEU A 120 -17.27 -1.65 7.00
N VAL A 121 -17.87 -0.61 6.41
CA VAL A 121 -17.71 -0.31 4.97
C VAL A 121 -16.24 -0.15 4.62
N ASN A 122 -15.49 0.56 5.47
CA ASN A 122 -14.07 0.75 5.24
C ASN A 122 -13.23 -0.52 5.40
N ALA A 123 -13.65 -1.45 6.26
CA ALA A 123 -12.98 -2.72 6.42
C ALA A 123 -13.25 -3.69 5.26
N GLU A 124 -14.42 -3.62 4.63
CA GLU A 124 -14.84 -4.66 3.68
C GLU A 124 -14.76 -4.26 2.22
N VAL A 125 -14.84 -2.95 1.94
CA VAL A 125 -14.75 -2.42 0.58
C VAL A 125 -13.43 -1.67 0.44
N ILE A 126 -12.66 -2.03 -0.58
CA ILE A 126 -11.48 -1.28 -1.01
C ILE A 126 -11.84 -0.49 -2.26
N GLY A 127 -11.39 0.75 -2.36
CA GLY A 127 -11.56 1.54 -3.57
C GLY A 127 -11.29 3.02 -3.40
N GLY A 128 -10.98 3.67 -4.52
CA GLY A 128 -10.84 5.12 -4.61
C GLY A 128 -12.18 5.88 -4.55
N PRO A 129 -12.14 7.22 -4.63
CA PRO A 129 -13.30 8.11 -4.62
C PRO A 129 -14.47 7.72 -5.53
N ASN A 130 -14.17 7.23 -6.73
CA ASN A 130 -15.17 6.88 -7.73
C ASN A 130 -15.54 5.39 -7.70
N GLU A 131 -14.89 4.60 -6.86
CA GLU A 131 -15.08 3.14 -6.76
C GLU A 131 -15.81 2.74 -5.48
N LYS A 132 -15.68 3.54 -4.42
CA LYS A 132 -16.18 3.26 -3.08
C LYS A 132 -16.82 4.49 -2.46
N ILE A 133 -18.05 4.32 -1.97
CA ILE A 133 -18.75 5.36 -1.19
C ILE A 133 -18.50 5.09 0.30
N VAL A 134 -17.90 6.07 0.98
CA VAL A 134 -17.69 6.02 2.43
C VAL A 134 -18.84 6.76 3.12
N PRO A 135 -19.59 6.13 4.03
CA PRO A 135 -20.68 6.79 4.76
C PRO A 135 -20.13 7.86 5.71
N SER A 136 -20.96 8.84 6.08
CA SER A 136 -20.58 9.85 7.07
C SER A 136 -20.30 9.22 8.43
N TRP A 137 -19.38 9.84 9.18
CA TRP A 137 -19.09 9.45 10.58
C TRP A 137 -20.20 9.90 11.54
N THR A 138 -20.81 11.06 11.27
CA THR A 138 -21.79 11.71 12.14
C THR A 138 -23.15 11.78 11.48
N MET A 139 -24.18 11.68 12.30
CA MET A 139 -25.55 11.97 11.90
C MET A 139 -25.69 13.48 11.67
N ASN A 140 -26.17 13.86 10.49
CA ASN A 140 -26.60 15.24 10.25
C ASN A 140 -28.03 15.36 10.78
N GLU A 141 -28.24 16.18 11.80
CA GLU A 141 -29.58 16.41 12.41
C GLU A 141 -30.61 16.96 11.41
N THR A 142 -30.17 17.45 10.25
CA THR A 142 -31.00 18.04 9.20
C THR A 142 -31.52 17.03 8.16
N ASP A 143 -30.98 15.80 8.13
CA ASP A 143 -31.44 14.75 7.20
C ASP A 143 -32.54 13.90 7.87
N ALA A 144 -33.77 14.04 7.37
CA ALA A 144 -34.95 13.34 7.91
C ALA A 144 -34.94 11.81 7.69
N ALA A 145 -34.02 11.28 6.89
CA ALA A 145 -33.85 9.85 6.64
C ALA A 145 -32.36 9.50 6.51
N CYS A 146 -31.95 8.33 7.00
CA CYS A 146 -30.57 7.85 6.87
C CYS A 146 -30.23 7.66 5.36
N PRO A 147 -29.26 8.41 4.80
CA PRO A 147 -28.91 8.28 3.39
C PRO A 147 -28.10 7.01 3.09
N TYR A 148 -27.67 6.27 4.12
CA TYR A 148 -26.77 5.14 4.02
C TYR A 148 -27.45 3.83 4.43
N PRO A 149 -27.45 2.77 3.61
CA PRO A 149 -28.02 1.48 3.99
C PRO A 149 -27.13 0.81 5.05
N LEU A 150 -27.65 0.65 6.27
CA LEU A 150 -26.96 -0.06 7.36
C LEU A 150 -27.02 -1.57 7.13
N PHE A 151 -25.97 -2.31 7.49
CA PHE A 151 -25.91 -3.77 7.34
C PHE A 151 -25.25 -4.47 8.53
N GLY A 152 -25.77 -5.65 8.87
CA GLY A 152 -25.30 -6.52 9.95
C GLY A 152 -24.61 -7.78 9.42
N GLU A 153 -25.23 -8.96 9.55
CA GLU A 153 -24.68 -10.23 9.05
C GLU A 153 -24.79 -10.45 7.53
N GLY A 154 -25.57 -9.64 6.80
CA GLY A 154 -25.73 -9.75 5.34
C GLY A 154 -24.54 -9.19 4.53
N ASP A 155 -24.50 -9.46 3.23
CA ASP A 155 -23.47 -8.92 2.35
C ASP A 155 -23.44 -7.39 2.34
N VAL A 156 -22.25 -6.81 2.12
CA VAL A 156 -22.12 -5.35 2.01
C VAL A 156 -22.99 -4.84 0.85
N PRO A 157 -23.90 -3.88 1.10
CA PRO A 157 -24.80 -3.34 0.08
C PRO A 157 -24.04 -2.85 -1.16
N ASP A 158 -24.58 -3.17 -2.34
CA ASP A 158 -24.04 -2.70 -3.62
C ASP A 158 -23.97 -1.17 -3.72
N PHE A 159 -24.77 -0.45 -2.92
CA PHE A 159 -24.69 1.01 -2.77
C PHE A 159 -23.26 1.51 -2.45
N TYR A 160 -22.48 0.77 -1.66
CA TYR A 160 -21.12 1.19 -1.30
C TYR A 160 -20.07 0.81 -2.34
N LYS A 161 -20.42 -0.04 -3.32
CA LYS A 161 -19.54 -0.59 -4.34
C LYS A 161 -19.94 -0.04 -5.70
N ILE A 162 -19.24 1.00 -6.17
CA ILE A 162 -19.50 1.53 -7.50
C ILE A 162 -18.87 0.56 -8.52
N LYS A 163 -19.72 -0.18 -9.24
CA LYS A 163 -19.29 -1.16 -10.25
C LYS A 163 -18.78 -0.40 -11.49
N ILE A 164 -17.46 -0.33 -11.62
CA ILE A 164 -16.77 0.20 -12.79
C ILE A 164 -16.04 -0.96 -13.45
N SER A 165 -15.96 -0.98 -14.79
CA SER A 165 -15.14 -1.95 -15.51
C SER A 165 -14.03 -1.24 -16.26
N TYR A 166 -12.80 -1.38 -15.76
CA TYR A 166 -11.62 -0.84 -16.44
C TYR A 166 -11.04 -1.81 -17.49
N ALA A 167 -11.55 -3.04 -17.56
CA ALA A 167 -11.04 -4.08 -18.47
C ALA A 167 -11.25 -3.77 -19.95
N ASN A 168 -12.26 -2.97 -20.32
CA ASN A 168 -12.69 -2.75 -21.71
C ASN A 168 -12.72 -1.27 -22.14
N SER A 169 -11.76 -0.47 -21.69
CA SER A 169 -11.61 0.89 -22.23
C SER A 169 -11.33 0.78 -23.74
N LYS A 170 -12.16 1.44 -24.57
CA LYS A 170 -11.97 1.42 -26.04
C LYS A 170 -10.59 1.97 -26.36
N LEU A 171 -9.80 1.17 -27.06
CA LEU A 171 -8.49 1.56 -27.56
C LEU A 171 -8.69 2.46 -28.78
N ASP A 172 -8.70 3.78 -28.58
CA ASP A 172 -8.62 4.73 -29.68
C ASP A 172 -7.23 4.67 -30.31
N ASP A 173 -7.10 4.89 -31.62
CA ASP A 173 -5.84 4.75 -32.38
C ASP A 173 -4.85 5.87 -32.03
N SER A 174 -4.32 5.82 -30.81
CA SER A 174 -3.39 6.81 -30.26
C SER A 174 -1.97 6.61 -30.82
N GLU A 175 -1.21 7.70 -30.91
CA GLU A 175 0.20 7.63 -31.30
C GLU A 175 1.00 6.68 -30.38
N LEU A 176 0.64 6.62 -29.10
CA LEU A 176 1.22 5.71 -28.12
C LEU A 176 0.95 4.23 -28.46
N LEU A 177 -0.28 3.90 -28.88
CA LEU A 177 -0.64 2.56 -29.38
C LEU A 177 0.16 2.18 -30.63
N ARG A 178 0.34 3.11 -31.55
CA ARG A 178 1.15 2.89 -32.76
C ARG A 178 2.62 2.68 -32.41
N LEU A 179 3.17 3.42 -31.45
CA LEU A 179 4.54 3.22 -30.99
C LEU A 179 4.71 1.82 -30.37
N ILE A 180 3.79 1.41 -29.51
CA ILE A 180 3.85 0.12 -28.81
C ILE A 180 3.68 -1.05 -29.79
N ARG A 181 2.72 -1.00 -30.72
CA ARG A 181 2.53 -2.04 -31.76
C ARG A 181 3.72 -2.17 -32.72
N ASN A 182 4.42 -1.08 -32.99
CA ASN A 182 5.60 -1.08 -33.86
C ASN A 182 6.90 -1.47 -33.12
N SER A 183 6.85 -1.61 -31.79
CA SER A 183 7.99 -2.08 -30.99
C SER A 183 8.21 -3.56 -31.26
N ARG A 184 9.28 -3.88 -31.98
CA ARG A 184 9.84 -5.23 -32.01
C ARG A 184 10.94 -5.33 -30.96
N PRO A 185 11.13 -6.47 -30.30
CA PRO A 185 12.16 -6.64 -29.26
C PRO A 185 13.58 -6.28 -29.76
N ASP A 186 13.86 -6.40 -31.06
CA ASP A 186 15.16 -6.05 -31.66
C ASP A 186 15.36 -4.56 -31.94
N ARG A 187 14.33 -3.71 -31.78
CA ARG A 187 14.36 -2.26 -32.05
C ARG A 187 14.16 -1.39 -30.81
N LEU A 188 14.21 -2.03 -29.64
CA LEU A 188 13.99 -1.41 -28.35
C LEU A 188 15.30 -0.76 -27.86
N ASP A 189 15.54 0.48 -28.32
CA ASP A 189 16.76 1.26 -28.02
C ASP A 189 16.44 2.52 -27.17
N ASP A 190 17.48 3.19 -26.65
CA ASP A 190 17.36 4.45 -25.88
C ASP A 190 16.59 5.56 -26.64
N ARG A 191 16.70 5.59 -27.97
CA ARG A 191 15.93 6.50 -28.83
C ARG A 191 14.43 6.22 -28.78
N TRP A 192 14.03 4.94 -28.74
CA TRP A 192 12.63 4.56 -28.59
C TRP A 192 12.13 4.99 -27.21
N LEU A 193 12.91 4.78 -26.15
CA LEU A 193 12.55 5.17 -24.79
C LEU A 193 12.34 6.68 -24.67
N THR A 194 13.23 7.49 -25.24
CA THR A 194 13.10 8.95 -25.25
C THR A 194 11.87 9.42 -26.02
N LYS A 195 11.59 8.80 -27.17
CA LYS A 195 10.37 9.07 -27.94
C LYS A 195 9.11 8.67 -27.17
N CYS A 196 9.15 7.52 -26.50
CA CYS A 196 8.06 7.01 -25.69
C CYS A 196 7.73 7.93 -24.51
N ARG A 197 8.75 8.43 -23.81
CA ARG A 197 8.61 9.47 -22.77
C ARG A 197 7.90 10.70 -23.34
N HIS A 198 8.36 11.24 -24.47
CA HIS A 198 7.74 12.42 -25.08
C HIS A 198 6.26 12.20 -25.45
N VAL A 199 5.94 11.08 -26.11
CA VAL A 199 4.55 10.78 -26.52
C VAL A 199 3.67 10.52 -25.30
N PHE A 200 4.15 9.81 -24.29
CA PHE A 200 3.40 9.58 -23.05
C PHE A 200 3.13 10.90 -22.31
N MET A 201 4.13 11.78 -22.18
CA MET A 201 3.96 13.09 -21.57
C MET A 201 2.96 13.97 -22.35
N SER A 202 3.04 13.95 -23.68
CA SER A 202 2.11 14.68 -24.54
C SER A 202 0.70 14.13 -24.42
N ALA A 203 0.54 12.81 -24.33
CA ALA A 203 -0.75 12.16 -24.15
C ALA A 203 -1.39 12.55 -22.82
N LEU A 204 -0.61 12.55 -21.73
CA LEU A 204 -1.14 12.95 -20.43
C LEU A 204 -1.50 14.44 -20.34
N LYS A 205 -0.81 15.32 -21.07
CA LYS A 205 -1.15 16.75 -21.14
C LYS A 205 -2.34 17.06 -22.04
N SER A 206 -2.65 16.18 -23.00
CA SER A 206 -3.79 16.36 -23.89
C SER A 206 -5.07 16.07 -23.12
N GLN A 207 -5.95 17.07 -22.99
CA GLN A 207 -7.23 16.97 -22.28
C GLN A 207 -8.25 16.02 -22.93
N ALA A 208 -7.91 15.43 -24.07
CA ALA A 208 -8.90 14.82 -24.95
C ALA A 208 -9.37 13.41 -24.52
N GLN A 209 -8.58 12.62 -23.77
CA GLN A 209 -8.96 11.25 -23.36
C GLN A 209 -8.03 10.64 -22.30
N ASP A 210 -8.60 9.76 -21.47
CA ASP A 210 -7.84 8.93 -20.52
C ASP A 210 -7.04 7.84 -21.23
N ILE A 211 -5.80 7.62 -20.81
CA ILE A 211 -4.98 6.53 -21.35
C ILE A 211 -5.57 5.19 -20.89
N PRO A 212 -5.89 4.25 -21.79
CA PRO A 212 -6.40 2.94 -21.43
C PRO A 212 -5.40 2.15 -20.58
N VAL A 213 -5.90 1.44 -19.55
CA VAL A 213 -5.06 0.63 -18.65
C VAL A 213 -4.29 -0.47 -19.40
N GLN A 214 -4.91 -1.09 -20.40
CA GLN A 214 -4.27 -2.09 -21.27
C GLN A 214 -3.04 -1.55 -21.99
N LEU A 215 -3.08 -0.28 -22.40
CA LEU A 215 -1.95 0.35 -23.06
C LEU A 215 -0.79 0.59 -22.09
N MET A 216 -1.11 0.89 -20.84
CA MET A 216 -0.11 1.08 -19.79
C MET A 216 0.55 -0.24 -19.39
N SER A 217 -0.18 -1.36 -19.35
CA SER A 217 0.43 -2.67 -19.06
C SER A 217 1.41 -3.11 -20.15
N ASP A 218 1.03 -2.97 -21.43
CA ASP A 218 1.91 -3.28 -22.57
C ASP A 218 3.14 -2.34 -22.61
N LEU A 219 2.96 -1.06 -22.25
CA LEU A 219 4.05 -0.10 -22.12
C LEU A 219 5.05 -0.53 -21.04
N LEU A 220 4.56 -0.94 -19.87
CA LEU A 220 5.39 -1.37 -18.75
C LEU A 220 6.23 -2.61 -19.07
N ASP A 221 5.68 -3.55 -19.83
CA ASP A 221 6.44 -4.70 -20.33
C ASP A 221 7.59 -4.27 -21.24
N ALA A 222 7.30 -3.43 -22.23
CA ALA A 222 8.31 -2.96 -23.18
C ALA A 222 9.44 -2.16 -22.50
N VAL A 223 9.11 -1.33 -21.50
CA VAL A 223 10.08 -0.52 -20.76
C VAL A 223 10.98 -1.39 -19.88
N VAL A 224 10.43 -2.37 -19.19
CA VAL A 224 11.23 -3.27 -18.33
C VAL A 224 12.17 -4.14 -19.19
N ASP A 225 11.72 -4.62 -20.35
CA ASP A 225 12.56 -5.34 -21.31
C ASP A 225 13.71 -4.45 -21.84
N ILE A 226 13.48 -3.14 -22.04
CA ILE A 226 14.54 -2.18 -22.42
C ILE A 226 15.55 -2.00 -21.30
N TYR A 227 15.09 -1.77 -20.07
CA TYR A 227 16.00 -1.52 -18.95
C TYR A 227 16.88 -2.73 -18.65
N GLU A 228 16.37 -3.94 -18.87
CA GLU A 228 17.21 -5.16 -18.82
C GLU A 228 18.30 -5.15 -19.89
N LYS A 229 17.97 -4.78 -21.14
CA LYS A 229 18.92 -4.77 -22.28
C LYS A 229 19.98 -3.69 -22.19
N ILE A 230 19.59 -2.48 -21.83
CA ILE A 230 20.51 -1.32 -21.76
C ILE A 230 21.24 -1.28 -20.41
N HIS A 231 20.86 -2.14 -19.46
CA HIS A 231 21.38 -2.16 -18.09
C HIS A 231 21.26 -0.80 -17.36
N ILE A 232 20.24 -0.01 -17.69
CA ILE A 232 19.98 1.28 -17.02
C ILE A 232 19.43 1.01 -15.61
N ASP A 233 20.04 1.64 -14.62
CA ASP A 233 19.64 1.55 -13.20
C ASP A 233 19.57 0.11 -12.65
N VAL A 234 20.32 -0.82 -13.25
CA VAL A 234 20.45 -2.18 -12.72
C VAL A 234 21.45 -2.18 -11.57
N LEU A 235 20.95 -2.00 -10.35
CA LEU A 235 21.77 -1.90 -9.14
C LEU A 235 21.88 -3.21 -8.37
N PHE A 236 20.93 -4.13 -8.53
CA PHE A 236 20.84 -5.36 -7.73
C PHE A 236 21.42 -6.61 -8.41
N ASN A 237 22.38 -6.44 -9.33
CA ASN A 237 23.05 -7.56 -10.00
C ASN A 237 24.00 -8.29 -9.03
N MET A 238 23.61 -9.49 -8.61
CA MET A 238 24.49 -10.45 -7.93
C MET A 238 24.44 -11.77 -8.71
N ASN A 239 25.59 -12.15 -9.28
CA ASN A 239 25.94 -13.37 -10.04
C ASN A 239 24.99 -13.81 -11.17
N ARG A 240 25.47 -13.60 -12.41
CA ARG A 240 24.94 -14.15 -13.68
C ARG A 240 25.15 -15.67 -13.82
N ASP A 241 25.01 -16.44 -12.74
CA ASP A 241 25.11 -17.91 -12.80
C ASP A 241 23.76 -18.58 -13.11
N LEU A 242 22.78 -17.80 -13.58
CA LEU A 242 21.74 -18.33 -14.46
C LEU A 242 22.06 -17.88 -15.88
N SER A 243 22.89 -18.69 -16.53
CA SER A 243 23.13 -18.64 -17.96
C SER A 243 21.84 -18.39 -18.74
N SER A 244 21.88 -17.39 -19.61
CA SER A 244 21.22 -17.35 -20.93
C SER A 244 19.86 -18.05 -21.03
N SER A 245 18.77 -17.28 -21.00
CA SER A 245 17.69 -17.47 -21.98
C SER A 245 16.72 -16.30 -21.94
N THR A 246 16.95 -15.35 -22.84
CA THR A 246 16.06 -14.26 -23.28
C THR A 246 14.76 -14.77 -23.95
N SER A 247 14.41 -16.03 -23.69
CA SER A 247 13.28 -16.77 -24.24
C SER A 247 12.99 -17.96 -23.33
N SER A 248 12.70 -17.70 -22.05
CA SER A 248 12.17 -18.74 -21.18
C SER A 248 10.78 -19.11 -21.70
N SER A 249 10.64 -20.24 -22.38
CA SER A 249 9.33 -20.76 -22.80
C SER A 249 8.37 -20.74 -21.62
N THR A 250 7.09 -20.42 -21.84
CA THR A 250 6.03 -20.35 -20.81
C THR A 250 6.03 -21.57 -19.87
N THR A 251 6.43 -22.74 -20.38
CA THR A 251 6.60 -23.98 -19.63
C THR A 251 7.72 -23.94 -18.57
N VAL A 252 8.86 -23.31 -18.88
CA VAL A 252 10.00 -23.17 -17.94
C VAL A 252 9.62 -22.26 -16.78
N LEU A 253 8.97 -21.13 -17.07
CA LEU A 253 8.50 -20.20 -16.03
C LEU A 253 7.42 -20.82 -15.14
N LYS A 254 6.46 -21.55 -15.72
CA LYS A 254 5.46 -22.30 -14.94
C LYS A 254 6.10 -23.34 -14.02
N ASN A 255 7.13 -24.05 -14.51
CA ASN A 255 7.86 -25.02 -13.70
C ASN A 255 8.67 -24.35 -12.58
N GLU A 256 9.26 -23.18 -12.83
CA GLU A 256 9.95 -22.37 -11.83
C GLU A 256 8.98 -21.91 -10.73
N ILE A 257 7.83 -21.36 -11.10
CA ILE A 257 6.80 -20.94 -10.15
C ILE A 257 6.29 -22.13 -9.33
N THR A 258 6.06 -23.28 -9.96
CA THR A 258 5.62 -24.50 -9.26
C THR A 258 6.65 -24.97 -8.24
N LYS A 259 7.95 -24.95 -8.59
CA LYS A 259 9.03 -25.30 -7.66
C LYS A 259 9.17 -24.30 -6.51
N LEU A 260 9.13 -23.00 -6.82
CA LEU A 260 9.30 -21.95 -5.81
C LEU A 260 8.09 -21.84 -4.88
N SER A 261 6.88 -22.11 -5.38
CA SER A 261 5.64 -22.06 -4.60
C SER A 261 5.45 -23.29 -3.69
N ALA A 262 6.08 -24.43 -4.00
CA ALA A 262 6.06 -25.60 -3.14
C ALA A 262 6.83 -25.39 -1.82
N ASN A 263 7.83 -24.51 -1.81
CA ASN A 263 8.76 -24.33 -0.71
C ASN A 263 8.31 -23.27 0.33
N SER A 264 7.20 -22.55 0.10
CA SER A 264 6.79 -21.46 0.98
C SER A 264 5.29 -21.46 1.29
N GLY A 265 4.97 -21.39 2.59
CA GLY A 265 3.62 -21.12 3.09
C GLY A 265 3.33 -19.61 3.15
N LEU A 266 2.06 -19.26 2.92
CA LEU A 266 1.53 -17.93 3.21
C LEU A 266 1.10 -17.88 4.68
N THR A 267 1.19 -16.71 5.30
CA THR A 267 0.62 -16.50 6.63
C THR A 267 -0.89 -16.25 6.54
N ASN A 268 -1.62 -16.46 7.63
CA ASN A 268 -3.06 -16.15 7.71
C ASN A 268 -3.36 -14.69 7.29
N LEU A 269 -2.47 -13.76 7.65
CA LEU A 269 -2.53 -12.35 7.24
C LEU A 269 -2.46 -12.21 5.72
N GLN A 270 -1.51 -12.90 5.08
CA GLN A 270 -1.35 -12.86 3.64
C GLN A 270 -2.53 -13.50 2.90
N GLU A 271 -3.07 -14.61 3.40
CA GLU A 271 -4.26 -15.24 2.83
C GLU A 271 -5.49 -14.34 2.88
N ARG A 272 -5.69 -13.62 3.99
CA ARG A 272 -6.74 -12.59 4.09
C ARG A 272 -6.48 -11.41 3.15
N GLY A 273 -5.23 -10.99 2.99
CA GLY A 273 -4.82 -10.00 1.99
C GLY A 273 -5.20 -10.40 0.57
N VAL A 274 -4.93 -11.66 0.18
CA VAL A 274 -5.34 -12.20 -1.13
C VAL A 274 -6.86 -12.13 -1.29
N GLN A 275 -7.63 -12.52 -0.27
CA GLN A 275 -9.09 -12.46 -0.36
C GLN A 275 -9.59 -11.02 -0.58
N LYS A 276 -9.10 -10.04 0.18
CA LYS A 276 -9.50 -8.64 0.01
C LYS A 276 -9.08 -8.09 -1.34
N ALA A 277 -7.87 -8.39 -1.80
CA ALA A 277 -7.38 -7.91 -3.07
C ALA A 277 -8.18 -8.46 -4.25
N ILE A 278 -8.50 -9.76 -4.26
CA ILE A 278 -9.32 -10.35 -5.33
C ILE A 278 -10.74 -9.79 -5.30
N ASN A 279 -11.33 -9.56 -4.12
CA ASN A 279 -12.64 -8.92 -4.01
C ASN A 279 -12.62 -7.51 -4.64
N TYR A 280 -11.57 -6.73 -4.38
CA TYR A 280 -11.35 -5.43 -5.02
C TYR A 280 -11.23 -5.57 -6.55
N GLY A 281 -10.35 -6.45 -7.03
CA GLY A 281 -10.17 -6.69 -8.47
C GLY A 281 -11.46 -7.13 -9.20
N ALA A 282 -12.32 -7.88 -8.52
CA ALA A 282 -13.65 -8.25 -9.02
C ALA A 282 -14.62 -7.06 -9.06
N GLN A 283 -14.58 -6.18 -8.05
CA GLN A 283 -15.42 -4.96 -7.99
C GLN A 283 -15.11 -3.99 -9.13
N ILE A 284 -13.83 -3.79 -9.46
CA ILE A 284 -13.39 -2.92 -10.57
C ILE A 284 -13.37 -3.63 -11.94
N GLY A 285 -13.92 -4.85 -11.99
CA GLY A 285 -14.11 -5.62 -13.22
C GLY A 285 -12.82 -6.09 -13.90
N LEU A 286 -11.70 -6.18 -13.18
CA LEU A 286 -10.43 -6.72 -13.69
C LEU A 286 -10.33 -8.24 -13.53
N VAL A 287 -11.03 -8.81 -12.55
CA VAL A 287 -11.08 -10.25 -12.29
C VAL A 287 -12.41 -10.83 -12.76
N HIS A 288 -12.38 -11.74 -13.72
CA HIS A 288 -13.56 -12.46 -14.20
C HIS A 288 -13.83 -13.76 -13.42
N ASP A 289 -12.78 -14.53 -13.11
CA ASP A 289 -12.85 -15.75 -12.31
C ASP A 289 -12.10 -15.56 -10.98
N VAL A 290 -12.86 -15.34 -9.91
CA VAL A 290 -12.37 -15.11 -8.55
C VAL A 290 -11.53 -16.28 -8.04
N ASN A 291 -11.94 -17.52 -8.34
CA ASN A 291 -11.27 -18.71 -7.80
C ASN A 291 -9.92 -18.94 -8.50
N LEU A 292 -9.91 -18.85 -9.83
CA LEU A 292 -8.68 -18.96 -10.61
C LEU A 292 -7.70 -17.85 -10.26
N ALA A 293 -8.16 -16.60 -10.19
CA ALA A 293 -7.32 -15.46 -9.83
C ALA A 293 -6.74 -15.61 -8.41
N LYS A 294 -7.53 -16.06 -7.43
CA LYS A 294 -7.06 -16.35 -6.07
C LYS A 294 -5.93 -17.38 -6.07
N GLN A 295 -6.08 -18.48 -6.83
CA GLN A 295 -5.04 -19.51 -6.94
C GLN A 295 -3.76 -18.96 -7.60
N ASN A 296 -3.90 -18.20 -8.69
CA ASN A 296 -2.78 -17.63 -9.43
C ASN A 296 -1.99 -16.62 -8.59
N VAL A 297 -2.67 -15.69 -7.90
CA VAL A 297 -2.02 -14.72 -6.99
C VAL A 297 -1.32 -15.43 -5.84
N THR A 298 -1.96 -16.46 -5.27
CA THR A 298 -1.36 -17.25 -4.18
C THR A 298 -0.05 -17.90 -4.63
N LYS A 299 -0.03 -18.52 -5.82
CA LYS A 299 1.19 -19.12 -6.39
C LYS A 299 2.26 -18.06 -6.67
N LEU A 300 1.87 -16.93 -7.25
CA LEU A 300 2.77 -15.81 -7.55
C LEU A 300 3.43 -15.27 -6.28
N LEU A 301 2.64 -14.96 -5.24
CA LEU A 301 3.16 -14.46 -3.97
C LEU A 301 4.14 -15.44 -3.32
N LYS A 302 3.83 -16.75 -3.34
CA LYS A 302 4.74 -17.78 -2.83
C LYS A 302 6.04 -17.83 -3.62
N ALA A 303 5.98 -17.76 -4.95
CA ALA A 303 7.16 -17.77 -5.80
C ALA A 303 8.05 -16.54 -5.59
N VAL A 304 7.43 -15.36 -5.53
CA VAL A 304 8.07 -14.08 -5.23
C VAL A 304 8.75 -14.11 -3.86
N LYS A 305 8.03 -14.56 -2.82
CA LYS A 305 8.57 -14.70 -1.47
C LYS A 305 9.81 -15.60 -1.45
N SER A 306 9.74 -16.76 -2.09
CA SER A 306 10.88 -17.69 -2.21
C SER A 306 12.07 -17.07 -2.96
N HIS A 307 11.82 -16.33 -4.04
CA HIS A 307 12.86 -15.64 -4.81
C HIS A 307 13.56 -14.53 -4.03
N LEU A 308 12.78 -13.70 -3.31
CA LEU A 308 13.35 -12.67 -2.43
C LEU A 308 14.16 -13.30 -1.29
N LYS A 309 13.68 -14.39 -0.69
CA LYS A 309 14.44 -15.14 0.33
C LYS A 309 15.76 -15.67 -0.20
N GLN A 310 15.76 -16.36 -1.34
CA GLN A 310 16.98 -16.92 -1.95
C GLN A 310 18.03 -15.81 -2.19
N ARG A 311 17.59 -14.65 -2.67
CA ARG A 311 18.46 -13.49 -2.89
C ARG A 311 18.94 -12.82 -1.61
N SER A 312 18.15 -12.85 -0.53
CA SER A 312 18.58 -12.33 0.77
C SER A 312 19.56 -13.27 1.48
N GLN A 313 19.40 -14.59 1.32
CA GLN A 313 20.20 -15.63 1.99
C GLN A 313 21.60 -15.82 1.38
N SER A 314 21.77 -15.69 0.05
CA SER A 314 23.09 -15.80 -0.58
C SER A 314 24.09 -14.73 -0.14
N ILE A 315 23.62 -13.70 0.58
CA ILE A 315 24.40 -12.54 1.02
C ILE A 315 24.56 -12.51 2.56
N ARG A 316 24.00 -13.48 3.30
CA ARG A 316 24.17 -13.59 4.77
C ARG A 316 25.17 -14.67 5.19
N PRO A 317 26.50 -14.41 5.14
CA PRO A 317 27.43 -15.16 5.99
C PRO A 317 27.58 -14.56 7.40
N ASN A 318 27.42 -13.23 7.59
CA ASN A 318 28.03 -12.57 8.76
C ASN A 318 27.13 -11.71 9.67
N LEU A 319 25.79 -11.69 9.51
CA LEU A 319 24.95 -10.99 10.50
C LEU A 319 24.83 -11.76 11.83
N SER A 320 25.18 -13.04 11.84
CA SER A 320 25.30 -13.84 13.07
C SER A 320 26.56 -13.53 13.89
N LEU A 321 27.51 -12.76 13.35
CA LEU A 321 28.76 -12.36 14.03
C LEU A 321 28.66 -11.02 14.76
N ILE A 322 27.59 -10.24 14.57
CA ILE A 322 27.29 -9.07 15.41
C ILE A 322 26.57 -9.50 16.72
N ASN A 323 26.33 -10.81 16.90
CA ASN A 323 25.89 -11.39 18.17
C ASN A 323 26.97 -11.35 19.28
N GLY A 324 28.12 -10.71 19.02
CA GLY A 324 29.28 -10.74 19.88
C GLY A 324 29.67 -9.38 20.45
N SER A 325 28.76 -8.43 20.74
CA SER A 325 29.02 -7.38 21.75
C SER A 325 27.78 -6.56 22.08
N SER A 326 27.43 -6.52 23.37
CA SER A 326 26.43 -5.67 24.05
C SER A 326 25.07 -6.32 24.32
N MET A 327 24.93 -6.73 25.58
CA MET A 327 23.83 -7.51 26.15
C MET A 327 22.67 -6.62 26.64
N ASN A 328 22.31 -5.53 25.95
CA ASN A 328 21.24 -4.60 26.38
C ASN A 328 20.49 -3.86 25.25
N GLU A 329 20.56 -4.31 24.00
CA GLU A 329 19.80 -3.68 22.92
C GLU A 329 18.40 -4.28 22.79
N ILE A 330 17.36 -3.43 22.83
CA ILE A 330 15.96 -3.82 22.60
C ILE A 330 15.82 -4.28 21.15
N LYS A 331 15.76 -5.60 20.93
CA LYS A 331 15.55 -6.19 19.60
C LYS A 331 14.06 -6.24 19.29
N LEU A 332 13.61 -5.37 18.38
CA LEU A 332 12.21 -5.33 17.90
C LEU A 332 11.86 -6.61 17.11
N ASN A 333 10.68 -7.19 17.37
CA ASN A 333 10.22 -8.45 16.77
C ASN A 333 10.02 -8.34 15.24
N PHE A 334 9.61 -7.17 14.78
CA PHE A 334 9.51 -6.80 13.37
C PHE A 334 10.84 -7.11 12.69
N ASN A 335 11.97 -6.62 13.21
CA ASN A 335 13.30 -6.85 12.61
C ASN A 335 13.76 -8.31 12.65
N GLN A 336 13.25 -9.11 13.59
CA GLN A 336 13.61 -10.53 13.71
C GLN A 336 12.90 -11.42 12.68
N SER A 337 11.78 -10.95 12.11
CA SER A 337 11.08 -11.71 11.08
C SER A 337 11.91 -11.82 9.81
N ILE A 338 12.23 -13.06 9.43
CA ILE A 338 12.98 -13.38 8.20
C ILE A 338 12.18 -12.94 6.95
N ASP A 339 10.86 -12.90 7.08
CA ASP A 339 9.91 -12.60 6.00
C ASP A 339 9.25 -11.25 6.21
N TYR A 340 8.88 -10.58 5.12
CA TYR A 340 8.08 -9.35 5.20
C TYR A 340 6.77 -9.63 5.96
N PRO A 341 6.49 -8.91 7.07
CA PRO A 341 5.36 -9.22 7.95
C PRO A 341 4.00 -8.76 7.39
N GLY A 342 3.98 -7.81 6.46
CA GLY A 342 2.76 -7.30 5.84
C GLY A 342 2.31 -8.09 4.60
N TYR A 343 1.24 -7.61 3.96
CA TYR A 343 0.82 -8.09 2.65
C TYR A 343 1.49 -7.30 1.52
N ASP A 344 1.81 -7.99 0.42
CA ASP A 344 2.49 -7.37 -0.71
C ASP A 344 1.49 -6.78 -1.72
N TRP A 345 1.03 -5.57 -1.42
CA TRP A 345 0.09 -4.81 -2.25
C TRP A 345 0.65 -4.48 -3.64
N PHE A 346 1.97 -4.33 -3.75
CA PHE A 346 2.64 -4.03 -5.02
C PHE A 346 2.53 -5.21 -5.99
N VAL A 347 2.91 -6.42 -5.56
CA VAL A 347 2.82 -7.64 -6.38
C VAL A 347 1.40 -7.86 -6.90
N THR A 348 0.40 -7.59 -6.05
CA THR A 348 -1.00 -7.76 -6.44
C THR A 348 -1.48 -6.69 -7.41
N SER A 349 -1.00 -5.45 -7.27
CA SER A 349 -1.25 -4.39 -8.25
C SER A 349 -0.64 -4.73 -9.62
N ILE A 350 0.59 -5.26 -9.65
CA ILE A 350 1.22 -5.74 -10.89
C ILE A 350 0.44 -6.92 -11.49
N PHE A 351 -0.04 -7.85 -10.66
CA PHE A 351 -0.86 -8.96 -11.13
C PHE A 351 -2.14 -8.48 -11.85
N PHE A 352 -2.80 -7.45 -11.31
CA PHE A 352 -3.96 -6.83 -11.96
C PHE A 352 -3.59 -6.07 -13.24
N LEU A 353 -2.45 -5.38 -13.27
CA LEU A 353 -1.94 -4.75 -14.49
C LEU A 353 -1.64 -5.78 -15.58
N MET A 354 -1.15 -6.96 -15.22
CA MET A 354 -0.86 -8.05 -16.14
C MET A 354 -2.07 -8.94 -16.44
N HIS A 355 -3.29 -8.39 -16.30
CA HIS A 355 -4.56 -9.06 -16.63
C HIS A 355 -4.76 -10.41 -15.92
N CYS A 356 -4.29 -10.52 -14.68
CA CYS A 356 -4.37 -11.73 -13.87
C CYS A 356 -3.61 -12.96 -14.43
N ASP A 357 -2.64 -12.73 -15.32
CA ASP A 357 -1.74 -13.78 -15.80
C ASP A 357 -0.53 -13.93 -14.86
N GLU A 358 -0.48 -15.08 -14.19
CA GLU A 358 0.59 -15.49 -13.29
C GLU A 358 1.97 -15.47 -13.96
N VAL A 359 2.08 -15.93 -15.20
CA VAL A 359 3.36 -16.10 -15.89
C VAL A 359 3.89 -14.74 -16.37
N ARG A 360 3.00 -13.92 -16.94
CA ARG A 360 3.33 -12.55 -17.37
C ARG A 360 3.79 -11.71 -16.17
N ALA A 361 3.01 -11.74 -15.08
CA ALA A 361 3.36 -11.03 -13.85
C ALA A 361 4.67 -11.52 -13.23
N TRP A 362 4.91 -12.83 -13.19
CA TRP A 362 6.16 -13.39 -12.66
C TRP A 362 7.37 -12.95 -13.49
N ARG A 363 7.30 -13.06 -14.82
CA ARG A 363 8.37 -12.60 -15.72
C ARG A 363 8.71 -11.14 -15.46
N TRP A 364 7.68 -10.30 -15.42
CA TRP A 364 7.85 -8.87 -15.19
C TRP A 364 8.48 -8.57 -13.83
N LEU A 365 7.96 -9.16 -12.74
CA LEU A 365 8.49 -8.96 -11.37
C LEU A 365 9.94 -9.45 -11.25
N ARG A 366 10.28 -10.56 -11.90
CA ARG A 366 11.64 -11.11 -11.91
C ARG A 366 12.61 -10.13 -12.56
N THR A 367 12.29 -9.59 -13.74
CA THR A 367 13.14 -8.59 -14.40
C THR A 367 13.18 -7.28 -13.60
N PHE A 368 12.02 -6.79 -13.18
CA PHE A 368 11.90 -5.55 -12.41
C PHE A 368 12.71 -5.57 -11.12
N SER A 369 12.78 -6.71 -10.42
CA SER A 369 13.54 -6.88 -9.17
C SER A 369 15.05 -6.60 -9.25
N LEU A 370 15.60 -6.47 -10.46
CA LEU A 370 16.99 -6.10 -10.73
C LEU A 370 17.21 -4.59 -10.80
N LEU A 371 16.14 -3.83 -11.06
CA LEU A 371 16.18 -2.39 -11.31
C LEU A 371 16.10 -1.60 -9.99
N LEU A 372 16.69 -0.40 -9.97
CA LEU A 372 16.62 0.52 -8.83
C LEU A 372 15.19 0.87 -8.39
N PRO A 373 14.23 1.17 -9.29
CA PRO A 373 12.87 1.50 -8.88
C PRO A 373 12.20 0.38 -8.07
N SER A 374 12.65 -0.87 -8.23
CA SER A 374 12.15 -1.98 -7.42
C SER A 374 12.52 -1.88 -5.95
N GLY A 375 13.59 -1.17 -5.59
CA GLY A 375 13.91 -0.97 -4.17
C GLY A 375 12.84 -0.12 -3.47
N PHE A 376 12.34 0.90 -4.15
CA PHE A 376 11.53 1.95 -3.53
C PHE A 376 10.03 1.85 -3.83
N LEU A 377 9.64 1.28 -4.98
CA LEU A 377 8.23 1.00 -5.29
C LEU A 377 7.72 -0.26 -4.59
N TRP A 378 8.62 -1.22 -4.33
CA TRP A 378 8.27 -2.52 -3.78
C TRP A 378 8.82 -2.67 -2.36
N CYS A 379 8.01 -2.32 -1.36
CA CYS A 379 8.43 -2.29 0.05
C CYS A 379 9.03 -3.62 0.53
N ALA A 380 8.42 -4.75 0.19
CA ALA A 380 8.91 -6.07 0.60
C ALA A 380 10.31 -6.42 0.03
N ARG A 381 10.77 -5.74 -1.03
CA ARG A 381 12.07 -6.00 -1.68
C ARG A 381 13.26 -5.50 -0.85
N LEU A 382 13.10 -4.33 -0.23
CA LEU A 382 14.11 -3.75 0.65
C LEU A 382 13.95 -4.23 2.09
N TYR A 383 12.83 -4.82 2.46
CA TYR A 383 12.70 -5.39 3.80
C TYR A 383 13.83 -6.38 4.15
N ASN A 384 14.61 -6.06 5.20
CA ASN A 384 15.74 -6.86 5.68
C ASN A 384 16.77 -7.23 4.59
N SER A 385 16.88 -6.37 3.56
CA SER A 385 17.79 -6.55 2.43
C SER A 385 19.24 -6.29 2.84
N PRO A 386 20.22 -7.02 2.31
CA PRO A 386 21.63 -6.82 2.63
C PRO A 386 22.19 -5.48 2.10
N PHE A 387 21.44 -4.79 1.23
CA PHE A 387 21.85 -3.51 0.64
C PHE A 387 21.65 -2.33 1.58
N ILE A 388 21.07 -2.55 2.77
CA ILE A 388 20.73 -1.49 3.74
C ILE A 388 21.81 -1.43 4.82
N SER A 389 22.05 -0.23 5.37
CA SER A 389 22.97 -0.04 6.49
C SER A 389 22.50 -0.78 7.75
N ALA A 390 23.45 -1.24 8.57
CA ALA A 390 23.15 -1.96 9.81
C ALA A 390 22.31 -1.10 10.78
N ASP A 391 22.56 0.21 10.83
CA ASP A 391 21.84 1.14 11.70
C ASP A 391 20.34 1.23 11.34
N MET A 392 20.01 1.29 10.05
CA MET A 392 18.60 1.35 9.62
C MET A 392 17.84 0.07 9.98
N VAL A 393 18.51 -1.08 9.89
CA VAL A 393 17.95 -2.38 10.31
C VAL A 393 17.77 -2.42 11.82
N GLN A 394 18.68 -1.85 12.61
CA GLN A 394 18.58 -1.80 14.06
C GLN A 394 17.35 -1.01 14.53
N TYR A 395 17.08 0.15 13.91
CA TYR A 395 15.99 1.04 14.30
C TYR A 395 14.65 0.80 13.59
N THR A 396 14.50 -0.28 12.82
CA THR A 396 13.27 -0.57 12.04
C THR A 396 12.88 0.54 11.05
N ILE A 397 13.85 1.34 10.61
CA ILE A 397 13.56 2.43 9.67
C ILE A 397 13.59 1.84 8.26
N HIS A 398 12.42 1.76 7.63
CA HIS A 398 12.33 1.28 6.26
C HIS A 398 13.05 2.26 5.31
N PRO A 399 13.85 1.80 4.32
CA PRO A 399 14.61 2.72 3.44
C PRO A 399 13.75 3.68 2.63
N ILE A 400 12.52 3.27 2.27
CA ILE A 400 11.54 4.16 1.63
C ILE A 400 11.21 5.35 2.54
N TYR A 401 11.14 5.12 3.85
CA TYR A 401 10.89 6.18 4.82
C TYR A 401 12.08 7.17 4.83
N ALA A 402 13.30 6.65 5.02
CA ALA A 402 14.53 7.44 5.07
C ALA A 402 14.91 8.13 3.75
N GLY A 403 14.56 7.53 2.60
CA GLY A 403 14.85 8.06 1.27
C GLY A 403 13.69 8.88 0.73
N THR A 404 12.75 8.20 0.06
CA THR A 404 11.65 8.84 -0.68
C THR A 404 10.82 9.77 0.21
N THR A 405 10.39 9.33 1.39
CA THR A 405 9.44 10.15 2.18
C THR A 405 10.10 11.30 2.92
N HIS A 406 11.37 11.15 3.30
CA HIS A 406 12.17 12.26 3.79
C HIS A 406 12.37 13.31 2.69
N ALA A 407 12.65 12.89 1.45
CA ALA A 407 12.72 13.80 0.30
C ALA A 407 11.39 14.54 0.06
N VAL A 408 10.24 13.86 0.24
CA VAL A 408 8.92 14.51 0.17
C VAL A 408 8.81 15.61 1.21
N GLU A 409 9.22 15.35 2.46
CA GLU A 409 9.17 16.32 3.55
C GLU A 409 10.04 17.56 3.28
N LEU A 410 11.27 17.36 2.78
CA LEU A 410 12.18 18.44 2.39
C LEU A 410 11.61 19.33 1.28
N ILE A 411 10.97 18.74 0.27
CA ILE A 411 10.36 19.52 -0.82
C ILE A 411 9.13 20.28 -0.31
N ILE A 412 8.31 19.67 0.55
CA ILE A 412 7.15 20.35 1.14
C ILE A 412 7.59 21.54 2.00
N GLU A 413 8.67 21.41 2.78
CA GLU A 413 9.22 22.52 3.57
C GLU A 413 9.60 23.72 2.67
N ASN A 414 10.23 23.44 1.53
CA ASN A 414 10.69 24.47 0.60
C ASN A 414 9.58 25.08 -0.29
N GLU A 415 8.74 24.24 -0.89
CA GLU A 415 7.72 24.66 -1.86
C GLU A 415 6.40 25.07 -1.22
N MET A 416 6.11 24.53 -0.03
CA MET A 416 4.78 24.56 0.59
C MET A 416 4.87 24.76 2.11
N SER A 417 5.62 25.78 2.53
CA SER A 417 5.90 26.05 3.95
C SER A 417 4.65 26.10 4.83
N GLN A 418 3.54 26.65 4.34
CA GLN A 418 2.26 26.67 5.08
C GLN A 418 1.74 25.27 5.43
N VAL A 419 1.83 24.34 4.49
CA VAL A 419 1.44 22.93 4.71
C VAL A 419 2.39 22.32 5.71
N PHE A 420 3.70 22.50 5.54
CA PHE A 420 4.71 22.01 6.48
C PHE A 420 4.45 22.48 7.91
N PHE A 421 4.17 23.78 8.11
CA PHE A 421 3.84 24.33 9.41
C PHE A 421 2.54 23.75 9.99
N ALA A 422 1.50 23.54 9.18
CA ALA A 422 0.27 22.91 9.64
C ALA A 422 0.50 21.48 10.15
N PHE A 423 1.35 20.71 9.47
CA PHE A 423 1.78 19.38 9.91
C PHE A 423 2.55 19.44 11.23
N ARG A 424 3.60 20.27 11.29
CA ARG A 424 4.46 20.44 12.47
C ARG A 424 3.67 20.87 13.71
N MET A 425 2.76 21.83 13.56
CA MET A 425 1.90 22.30 14.65
C MET A 425 0.86 21.25 15.09
N SER A 426 0.52 20.31 14.21
CA SER A 426 -0.36 19.18 14.53
C SER A 426 0.40 17.98 15.14
N GLY A 427 1.73 18.05 15.24
CA GLY A 427 2.56 16.94 15.74
C GLY A 427 2.64 15.76 14.76
N LEU A 428 2.46 16.01 13.47
CA LEU A 428 2.52 15.01 12.41
C LEU A 428 3.64 15.37 11.43
N ALA A 429 4.33 14.37 10.88
CA ALA A 429 5.26 14.60 9.78
C ALA A 429 4.62 14.16 8.45
N PRO A 430 4.72 14.97 7.37
CA PRO A 430 4.20 14.61 6.05
C PRO A 430 4.75 13.27 5.52
N SER A 431 6.00 12.97 5.89
CA SER A 431 6.69 11.71 5.58
C SER A 431 5.91 10.47 6.01
N HIS A 432 5.26 10.48 7.18
CA HIS A 432 4.47 9.35 7.66
C HIS A 432 3.25 9.08 6.79
N ILE A 433 2.58 10.13 6.32
CA ILE A 433 1.40 10.01 5.46
C ILE A 433 1.82 9.53 4.06
N ALA A 434 2.88 10.13 3.50
CA ALA A 434 3.44 9.70 2.23
C ALA A 434 3.90 8.23 2.26
N TYR A 435 4.52 7.80 3.37
CA TYR A 435 4.93 6.41 3.57
C TYR A 435 3.75 5.45 3.52
N GLN A 436 2.65 5.78 4.20
CA GLN A 436 1.44 4.97 4.19
C GLN A 436 0.83 4.83 2.79
N TRP A 437 0.80 5.93 2.02
CA TRP A 437 0.31 5.91 0.65
C TRP A 437 1.17 5.02 -0.25
N ILE A 438 2.50 5.16 -0.18
CA ILE A 438 3.44 4.37 -0.96
C ILE A 438 3.35 2.88 -0.60
N LYS A 439 3.34 2.55 0.70
CA LYS A 439 3.29 1.18 1.21
C LYS A 439 2.09 0.39 0.69
N GLN A 440 0.96 1.08 0.52
CA GLN A 440 -0.31 0.50 0.06
C GLN A 440 -0.55 0.71 -1.44
N CYS A 441 0.42 1.22 -2.20
CA CYS A 441 0.26 1.58 -3.62
C CYS A 441 -0.96 2.50 -3.88
N PHE A 442 -1.27 3.41 -2.93
CA PHE A 442 -2.42 4.31 -2.95
C PHE A 442 -3.81 3.66 -2.95
N TRP A 443 -3.91 2.34 -2.69
CA TRP A 443 -5.19 1.68 -2.49
C TRP A 443 -5.96 2.36 -1.35
N ASN A 444 -7.29 2.48 -1.50
CA ASN A 444 -8.20 3.28 -0.66
C ASN A 444 -8.07 4.81 -0.78
N TYR A 445 -7.07 5.36 -1.46
CA TYR A 445 -6.90 6.82 -1.57
C TYR A 445 -7.17 7.36 -2.98
N LEU A 446 -6.74 6.63 -4.01
CA LEU A 446 -6.88 6.99 -5.42
C LEU A 446 -7.67 5.92 -6.18
N ASP A 447 -8.28 6.33 -7.30
CA ASP A 447 -8.91 5.39 -8.23
C ASP A 447 -7.85 4.60 -9.02
N TRP A 448 -8.23 3.41 -9.49
CA TRP A 448 -7.32 2.51 -10.20
C TRP A 448 -6.54 3.18 -11.35
N PRO A 449 -7.15 3.98 -12.26
CA PRO A 449 -6.40 4.61 -13.35
C PRO A 449 -5.27 5.55 -12.89
N GLU A 450 -5.47 6.26 -11.79
CA GLU A 450 -4.45 7.14 -11.22
C GLU A 450 -3.34 6.32 -10.55
N ILE A 451 -3.66 5.18 -9.92
CA ILE A 451 -2.66 4.22 -9.41
C ILE A 451 -1.79 3.69 -10.58
N VAL A 452 -2.40 3.32 -11.69
CA VAL A 452 -1.67 2.84 -12.88
C VAL A 452 -0.79 3.96 -13.46
N THR A 453 -1.30 5.20 -13.50
CA THR A 453 -0.53 6.37 -13.97
C THR A 453 0.67 6.63 -13.06
N TYR A 454 0.50 6.57 -11.74
CA TYR A 454 1.58 6.67 -10.76
C TYR A 454 2.67 5.62 -10.99
N LEU A 455 2.30 4.34 -11.12
CA LEU A 455 3.25 3.26 -11.38
C LEU A 455 4.00 3.47 -12.70
N THR A 456 3.27 3.86 -13.75
CA THR A 456 3.84 4.12 -15.07
C THR A 456 4.82 5.29 -15.06
N LEU A 457 4.49 6.39 -14.37
CA LEU A 457 5.38 7.54 -14.21
C LEU A 457 6.68 7.16 -13.50
N CYS A 458 6.59 6.45 -12.38
CA CYS A 458 7.75 6.06 -11.59
C CYS A 458 8.69 5.10 -12.35
N ILE A 459 8.13 4.23 -13.20
CA ILE A 459 8.93 3.28 -13.99
C ILE A 459 9.52 3.97 -15.23
N LEU A 460 8.75 4.80 -15.92
CA LEU A 460 9.17 5.42 -17.17
C LEU A 460 10.19 6.56 -16.97
N TYR A 461 10.02 7.40 -15.95
CA TYR A 461 10.87 8.59 -15.72
C TYR A 461 11.89 8.43 -14.58
N GLY A 462 11.66 7.47 -13.69
CA GLY A 462 12.54 7.16 -12.57
C GLY A 462 11.86 7.31 -11.22
N ILE A 463 12.57 6.91 -10.17
CA ILE A 463 12.01 6.82 -8.83
C ILE A 463 11.76 8.18 -8.17
N ASP A 464 12.45 9.23 -8.59
CA ASP A 464 12.23 10.59 -8.11
C ASP A 464 10.82 11.11 -8.41
N TYR A 465 10.18 10.61 -9.47
CA TYR A 465 8.76 10.88 -9.73
C TYR A 465 7.83 10.35 -8.65
N GLN A 466 8.23 9.35 -7.85
CA GLN A 466 7.49 8.93 -6.66
C GLN A 466 7.37 10.08 -5.65
N VAL A 467 8.46 10.85 -5.46
CA VAL A 467 8.50 12.02 -4.58
C VAL A 467 7.62 13.12 -5.15
N TYR A 468 7.79 13.46 -6.42
CA TYR A 468 7.03 14.55 -7.06
C TYR A 468 5.52 14.26 -7.12
N TYR A 469 5.13 13.00 -7.26
CA TYR A 469 3.74 12.59 -7.22
C TYR A 469 3.12 12.84 -5.84
N CYS A 470 3.78 12.40 -4.77
CA CYS A 470 3.36 12.66 -3.39
C CYS A 470 3.27 14.18 -3.09
N VAL A 471 4.28 14.96 -3.50
CA VAL A 471 4.27 16.43 -3.32
C VAL A 471 3.11 17.08 -4.08
N SER A 472 2.79 16.58 -5.28
CA SER A 472 1.65 17.09 -6.06
C SER A 472 0.31 16.83 -5.38
N ILE A 473 0.15 15.68 -4.72
CA ILE A 473 -1.03 15.39 -3.90
C ILE A 473 -1.13 16.37 -2.72
N PHE A 474 -0.02 16.63 -2.01
CA PHE A 474 -0.03 17.64 -0.94
C PHE A 474 -0.36 19.04 -1.47
N LYS A 475 0.09 19.37 -2.68
CA LYS A 475 -0.27 20.61 -3.38
C LYS A 475 -1.76 20.73 -3.65
N TYR A 476 -2.36 19.66 -4.16
CA TYR A 476 -3.80 19.60 -4.36
C TYR A 476 -4.57 19.77 -3.04
N LEU A 477 -4.14 19.07 -1.98
CA LEU A 477 -4.79 19.09 -0.67
C LEU A 477 -4.48 20.32 0.18
N GLN A 478 -3.67 21.28 -0.29
CA GLN A 478 -3.17 22.41 0.50
C GLN A 478 -4.28 23.15 1.26
N ASN A 479 -5.34 23.54 0.55
CA ASN A 479 -6.43 24.33 1.14
C ASN A 479 -7.20 23.53 2.19
N ASP A 480 -7.39 22.23 1.98
CA ASP A 480 -8.12 21.38 2.90
C ASP A 480 -7.28 21.03 4.11
N ILE A 481 -5.97 20.82 3.95
CA ILE A 481 -5.03 20.64 5.06
C ILE A 481 -5.06 21.85 6.00
N ILE A 482 -5.02 23.07 5.45
CA ILE A 482 -5.07 24.29 6.25
C ILE A 482 -6.39 24.40 7.02
N LYS A 483 -7.53 24.15 6.36
CA LYS A 483 -8.86 24.16 7.01
C LYS A 483 -8.96 23.11 8.12
N GLN A 484 -8.51 21.88 7.86
CA GLN A 484 -8.63 20.76 8.80
C GLN A 484 -7.63 20.85 9.96
N HIS A 485 -6.49 21.50 9.75
CA HIS A 485 -5.58 21.88 10.81
C HIS A 485 -6.26 22.82 11.82
N SER A 486 -6.93 23.89 11.35
CA SER A 486 -7.69 24.79 12.23
C SER A 486 -8.80 24.05 13.01
N ALA A 487 -9.39 23.02 12.42
CA ALA A 487 -10.40 22.18 13.06
C ALA A 487 -9.84 21.08 14.00
N ARG A 488 -8.50 20.97 14.17
CA ARG A 488 -7.81 19.91 14.93
C ARG A 488 -8.17 18.48 14.49
N ASN A 489 -8.57 18.31 13.23
CA ASN A 489 -9.01 17.04 12.65
C ASN A 489 -8.09 16.57 11.50
N LEU A 490 -6.85 17.07 11.46
CA LEU A 490 -5.92 16.81 10.35
C LEU A 490 -5.58 15.33 10.16
N LEU A 491 -5.25 14.60 11.24
CA LEU A 491 -4.89 13.16 11.14
C LEU A 491 -6.06 12.30 10.63
N PRO A 492 -7.28 12.39 11.23
CA PRO A 492 -8.45 11.69 10.69
C PRO A 492 -8.76 12.09 9.24
N PHE A 493 -8.59 13.36 8.89
CA PHE A 493 -8.81 13.81 7.52
C PHE A 493 -7.88 13.09 6.54
N LEU A 494 -6.57 13.17 6.77
CA LEU A 494 -5.56 12.62 5.85
C LEU A 494 -5.59 11.10 5.72
N LYS A 495 -5.98 10.38 6.78
CA LYS A 495 -6.03 8.91 6.78
C LYS A 495 -7.37 8.36 6.31
N CYS A 496 -8.48 8.96 6.75
CA CYS A 496 -9.81 8.38 6.53
C CYS A 496 -10.53 8.92 5.30
N HIS A 497 -10.07 10.04 4.72
CA HIS A 497 -10.70 10.61 3.52
C HIS A 497 -9.95 10.20 2.25
N GLN A 498 -10.72 9.78 1.26
CA GLN A 498 -10.22 9.51 -0.09
C GLN A 498 -9.85 10.84 -0.78
N ILE A 499 -8.86 10.80 -1.67
CA ILE A 499 -8.37 11.99 -2.37
C ILE A 499 -9.28 12.25 -3.58
N ARG A 500 -10.43 12.91 -3.34
CA ARG A 500 -11.44 13.15 -4.37
C ARG A 500 -10.98 14.21 -5.38
N GLY A 501 -11.14 13.94 -6.67
CA GLY A 501 -10.92 14.92 -7.74
C GLY A 501 -9.45 15.21 -8.09
N PHE A 502 -8.50 14.49 -7.50
CA PHE A 502 -7.11 14.59 -7.91
C PHE A 502 -6.90 13.85 -9.24
N SER A 503 -6.27 14.53 -10.20
CA SER A 503 -5.71 13.88 -11.38
C SER A 503 -4.24 14.26 -11.54
N ALA A 504 -3.40 13.27 -11.83
CA ALA A 504 -1.97 13.48 -12.06
C ALA A 504 -1.70 14.49 -13.19
N ARG A 505 -2.61 14.58 -14.17
CA ARG A 505 -2.49 15.38 -15.39
C ARG A 505 -2.34 16.86 -15.14
N ASP A 506 -3.13 17.38 -14.21
CA ASP A 506 -3.15 18.81 -13.88
C ASP A 506 -1.83 19.26 -13.22
N TYR A 507 -1.09 18.32 -12.65
CA TYR A 507 0.15 18.57 -11.92
C TYR A 507 1.41 18.18 -12.69
N ILE A 508 1.32 17.74 -13.94
CA ILE A 508 2.50 17.29 -14.71
C ILE A 508 3.50 18.42 -14.90
N ASP A 509 3.05 19.62 -15.27
CA ASP A 509 3.96 20.76 -15.45
C ASP A 509 4.66 21.13 -14.13
N PHE A 510 3.96 20.96 -13.02
CA PHE A 510 4.54 21.12 -11.69
C PHE A 510 5.59 20.03 -11.40
N MET A 511 5.30 18.76 -11.67
CA MET A 511 6.28 17.67 -11.50
C MET A 511 7.54 17.88 -12.35
N VAL A 512 7.40 18.30 -13.61
CA VAL A 512 8.55 18.63 -14.49
C VAL A 512 9.35 19.80 -13.94
N SER A 513 8.70 20.80 -13.33
CA SER A 513 9.40 21.91 -12.69
C SER A 513 10.20 21.47 -11.45
N LEU A 514 9.71 20.46 -10.73
CA LEU A 514 10.42 19.87 -9.58
C LEU A 514 11.60 19.02 -10.04
N GLU A 515 11.42 18.22 -11.09
CA GLU A 515 12.50 17.43 -11.69
C GLU A 515 13.70 18.31 -12.04
N LYS A 516 13.48 19.44 -12.71
CA LYS A 516 14.55 20.37 -13.10
C LYS A 516 15.32 20.96 -11.92
N ARG A 517 14.69 21.06 -10.74
CA ARG A 517 15.27 21.71 -9.55
C ARG A 517 15.91 20.73 -8.58
N TYR A 518 15.34 19.54 -8.43
CA TYR A 518 15.70 18.61 -7.35
C TYR A 518 16.33 17.30 -7.84
N ARG A 519 16.20 16.93 -9.13
CA ARG A 519 16.72 15.63 -9.63
C ARG A 519 18.22 15.45 -9.40
N SER A 520 19.01 16.51 -9.51
CA SER A 520 20.46 16.46 -9.29
C SER A 520 20.85 16.17 -7.84
N ILE A 521 19.95 16.42 -6.88
CA ILE A 521 20.19 16.20 -5.44
C ILE A 521 19.61 14.84 -5.03
N LEU A 522 18.37 14.56 -5.42
CA LEU A 522 17.65 13.38 -4.96
C LEU A 522 18.17 12.06 -5.54
N MET A 523 18.52 12.05 -6.83
CA MET A 523 18.96 10.81 -7.48
C MET A 523 20.28 10.26 -6.90
N PRO A 524 21.31 11.08 -6.62
CA PRO A 524 22.48 10.63 -5.88
C PRO A 524 22.16 10.10 -4.48
N GLU A 525 21.37 10.83 -3.68
CA GLU A 525 21.02 10.43 -2.31
C GLU A 525 20.29 9.07 -2.27
N LEU A 526 19.31 8.87 -3.16
CA LEU A 526 18.57 7.61 -3.26
C LEU A 526 19.46 6.45 -3.70
N LYS A 527 20.42 6.70 -4.61
CA LYS A 527 21.41 5.69 -5.02
C LYS A 527 22.36 5.36 -3.88
N GLU A 528 22.85 6.36 -3.17
CA GLU A 528 23.77 6.25 -2.05
C GLU A 528 23.16 5.42 -0.90
N LEU A 529 21.88 5.62 -0.58
CA LEU A 529 21.15 4.81 0.41
C LEU A 529 21.15 3.31 0.10
N VAL A 530 21.21 2.92 -1.17
CA VAL A 530 21.23 1.52 -1.61
C VAL A 530 22.67 1.02 -1.86
N CYS A 531 23.59 1.92 -2.24
CA CYS A 531 24.98 1.61 -2.58
C CYS A 531 25.95 1.62 -1.39
N PHE A 532 25.66 2.29 -0.27
CA PHE A 532 26.57 2.35 0.89
C PHE A 532 26.97 0.97 1.43
N SER A 533 26.11 -0.05 1.29
CA SER A 533 26.42 -1.43 1.70
C SER A 533 27.43 -2.14 0.79
N THR A 534 27.57 -1.73 -0.48
CA THR A 534 28.55 -2.36 -1.39
C THR A 534 29.98 -1.85 -1.20
N ASN A 535 30.19 -0.59 -0.82
CA ASN A 535 31.54 -0.02 -0.68
C ASN A 535 32.26 -0.49 0.60
N ASN A 536 31.54 -0.79 1.69
CA ASN A 536 32.12 -1.37 2.90
C ASN A 536 32.57 -2.84 2.75
N ARG A 537 32.42 -3.44 1.55
CA ARG A 537 32.89 -4.81 1.26
C ARG A 537 34.22 -4.87 0.50
N ASN A 538 34.70 -3.75 -0.03
CA ASN A 538 35.98 -3.71 -0.76
C ASN A 538 37.17 -3.28 0.11
N THR A 539 36.96 -3.06 1.41
CA THR A 539 38.00 -2.61 2.35
C THR A 539 38.22 -3.57 3.53
N ASN A 540 37.89 -4.85 3.38
CA ASN A 540 38.29 -5.91 4.33
C ASN A 540 38.85 -7.13 3.61
#